data_AF-A0A7X6HCT7-F1
#
_entry.id   AF-A0A7X6HCT7-F1
#
_cell.length_a   1.000
_cell.length_b   1.000
_cell.length_c   1.000
_cell.angle_alpha   90.00
_cell.angle_beta   90.00
_cell.angle_gamma   90.00
#
_symmetry.space_group_name_H-M   'P 1'
#
loop_
_entity.id
_entity.type
_entity.pdbx_description
1 polymer ?
#
loop_
_entity_poly.entity_id
_entity_poly.type
_entity_poly.pdbx_seq_one_letter_code
_entity_poly.pdbx_strand_id
1 'polypeptide(L)'
;MRRNNVFRLAAAAAGLALAMSGCGVTGSGSGSDAGNSAAAGGPVSDLRIMVPNTPGGGYDTTARVAAKVMEETDIASNIEVFNLAGAGGTVGLARTVNEKGNGDLAMLMGLGVVGASYTNDSEAKLTETTPLARLVQEPGAIMVSKDSPYKTIDDLVKAWKENPGKVSVGGGSSPGGPDHLLPMQLAQAVGIDPKDVNFVSYDGGGDLLPAILGNKLGFAASGAGEYIDQIKKGEIRVLATSGEERLEGVDAPTLKESNIDLVFTNWRGIVAPPQTSEEDKQKWIDALEKMHGTPEWQKALADNGWSDAFVTGDEFTSFLKEQDERVASVLSELGLA
;
A
#
# COMPACT_ATOMS: atom_id res chain seq x y z
N MET A 1 -58.50 20.13 37.39
CA MET A 1 -58.80 21.41 36.72
C MET A 1 -58.63 21.20 35.21
N ARG A 2 -59.76 21.25 34.47
CA ARG A 2 -59.99 21.38 33.01
C ARG A 2 -59.07 20.59 32.03
N ARG A 3 -59.53 19.46 31.47
CA ARG A 3 -60.43 19.23 30.28
C ARG A 3 -59.62 19.10 28.97
N ASN A 4 -59.45 17.90 28.41
CA ASN A 4 -60.35 17.22 27.44
C ASN A 4 -60.53 17.96 26.10
N ASN A 5 -60.06 17.39 24.99
CA ASN A 5 -60.93 16.76 23.97
C ASN A 5 -60.19 16.39 22.67
N VAL A 6 -60.33 15.12 22.30
CA VAL A 6 -60.26 14.59 20.93
C VAL A 6 -61.57 14.95 20.21
N PHE A 7 -61.53 15.37 18.93
CA PHE A 7 -62.50 14.96 17.88
C PHE A 7 -62.35 15.67 16.51
N ARG A 8 -62.45 14.83 15.46
CA ARG A 8 -63.03 15.03 14.08
C ARG A 8 -62.17 15.70 13.01
N LEU A 9 -61.77 15.00 11.94
CA LEU A 9 -62.48 14.42 10.78
C LEU A 9 -62.75 15.41 9.62
N ALA A 10 -62.15 15.04 8.48
CA ALA A 10 -62.60 15.19 7.08
C ALA A 10 -62.71 16.59 6.43
N ALA A 11 -62.01 16.75 5.29
CA ALA A 11 -62.66 16.81 3.97
C ALA A 11 -61.61 16.74 2.83
N ALA A 12 -61.98 16.01 1.79
CA ALA A 12 -61.26 15.85 0.53
C ALA A 12 -61.76 16.85 -0.54
N ALA A 13 -60.92 17.21 -1.51
CA ALA A 13 -61.25 17.58 -2.90
C ALA A 13 -59.94 17.81 -3.66
N ALA A 14 -59.51 16.94 -4.57
CA ALA A 14 -59.97 16.79 -5.97
C ALA A 14 -59.35 17.84 -6.94
N GLY A 15 -58.35 17.38 -7.68
CA GLY A 15 -58.21 17.51 -9.13
C GLY A 15 -58.02 18.90 -9.76
N LEU A 16 -56.86 19.09 -10.42
CA LEU A 16 -56.83 19.67 -11.75
C LEU A 16 -55.60 19.20 -12.53
N ALA A 17 -55.84 18.40 -13.56
CA ALA A 17 -54.88 18.08 -14.61
C ALA A 17 -54.97 19.16 -15.70
N LEU A 18 -53.81 19.64 -16.17
CA LEU A 18 -53.69 20.38 -17.42
C LEU A 18 -52.52 19.77 -18.20
N ALA A 19 -52.87 19.04 -19.25
CA ALA A 19 -51.99 18.69 -20.34
C ALA A 19 -52.03 19.81 -21.38
N MET A 20 -50.87 20.21 -21.90
CA MET A 20 -50.76 20.72 -23.27
C MET A 20 -49.47 20.24 -23.92
N SER A 21 -49.70 19.73 -25.13
CA SER A 21 -48.78 19.17 -26.10
C SER A 21 -47.91 20.22 -26.78
N GLY A 22 -46.78 19.79 -27.34
CA GLY A 22 -46.07 20.56 -28.37
C GLY A 22 -44.77 19.92 -28.86
N CYS A 23 -44.87 19.16 -29.96
CA CYS A 23 -43.91 18.90 -31.05
C CYS A 23 -42.41 18.80 -30.71
N GLY A 24 -41.70 17.69 -30.95
CA GLY A 24 -41.60 16.99 -32.23
C GLY A 24 -40.33 17.42 -32.98
N VAL A 25 -39.20 16.73 -32.75
CA VAL A 25 -38.11 16.64 -33.72
C VAL A 25 -37.65 15.18 -33.82
N THR A 26 -37.82 14.65 -35.03
CA THR A 26 -37.35 13.35 -35.48
C THR A 26 -35.87 13.41 -35.79
N GLY A 27 -35.09 12.47 -35.26
CA GLY A 27 -33.71 12.23 -35.64
C GLY A 27 -33.30 10.80 -35.27
N SER A 28 -33.68 9.85 -36.12
CA SER A 28 -33.12 8.49 -36.10
C SER A 28 -31.68 8.52 -36.61
N GLY A 29 -30.77 7.76 -36.01
CA GLY A 29 -29.53 7.36 -36.67
C GLY A 29 -28.33 7.14 -35.75
N SER A 30 -28.24 5.91 -35.25
CA SER A 30 -27.05 5.07 -35.09
C SER A 30 -25.63 5.66 -35.23
N GLY A 31 -24.81 5.37 -34.23
CA GLY A 31 -23.34 5.40 -34.24
C GLY A 31 -22.86 5.60 -32.80
N SER A 32 -22.69 4.57 -31.97
CA SER A 32 -21.47 3.75 -31.87
C SER A 32 -20.17 4.55 -32.06
N ASP A 33 -19.89 5.49 -31.14
CA ASP A 33 -18.51 5.92 -30.88
C ASP A 33 -17.83 4.83 -30.03
N ALA A 34 -17.61 3.69 -30.68
CA ALA A 34 -16.56 2.75 -30.32
C ALA A 34 -15.39 3.06 -31.25
N GLY A 35 -14.30 3.56 -30.67
CA GLY A 35 -13.07 3.88 -31.40
C GLY A 35 -12.61 5.31 -31.18
N ASN A 36 -12.21 5.64 -29.94
CA ASN A 36 -11.14 6.62 -29.84
C ASN A 36 -9.84 5.90 -30.17
N SER A 37 -9.42 6.08 -31.41
CA SER A 37 -8.14 5.66 -31.95
C SER A 37 -7.00 5.94 -30.97
N ALA A 38 -6.26 4.90 -30.64
CA ALA A 38 -4.82 4.98 -30.39
C ALA A 38 -4.16 5.81 -31.51
N ALA A 39 -3.89 7.09 -31.19
CA ALA A 39 -3.01 8.06 -31.87
C ALA A 39 -3.61 9.48 -31.86
N ALA A 40 -3.77 10.09 -30.69
CA ALA A 40 -3.87 11.55 -30.54
C ALA A 40 -2.88 11.97 -29.45
N GLY A 41 -1.86 12.74 -29.83
CA GLY A 41 -0.69 13.07 -28.98
C GLY A 41 -0.98 14.07 -27.86
N GLY A 42 -1.90 13.72 -26.96
CA GLY A 42 -2.18 14.44 -25.71
C GLY A 42 -2.08 13.51 -24.48
N PRO A 43 -2.16 14.08 -23.26
CA PRO A 43 -2.12 13.31 -22.02
C PRO A 43 -3.27 12.29 -21.94
N VAL A 44 -3.01 11.13 -21.32
CA VAL A 44 -4.07 10.17 -20.98
C VAL A 44 -5.02 10.84 -19.98
N SER A 45 -6.34 10.75 -20.17
CA SER A 45 -7.31 11.42 -19.28
C SER A 45 -8.18 10.44 -18.50
N ASP A 46 -8.81 10.96 -17.45
CA ASP A 46 -9.92 10.33 -16.72
C ASP A 46 -9.57 9.01 -16.01
N LEU A 47 -8.29 8.85 -15.67
CA LEU A 47 -7.80 7.72 -14.90
C LEU A 47 -8.21 7.82 -13.44
N ARG A 48 -8.52 6.69 -12.82
CA ARG A 48 -8.92 6.60 -11.42
C ARG A 48 -8.01 5.65 -10.66
N ILE A 49 -7.37 6.13 -9.61
CA ILE A 49 -6.50 5.33 -8.74
C ILE A 49 -7.19 5.17 -7.39
N MET A 50 -7.66 3.95 -7.14
CA MET A 50 -8.17 3.56 -5.84
C MET A 50 -7.02 3.26 -4.88
N VAL A 51 -7.16 3.73 -3.64
CA VAL A 51 -6.20 3.51 -2.56
C VAL A 51 -6.88 2.74 -1.42
N PRO A 52 -6.32 1.60 -0.97
CA PRO A 52 -6.96 0.72 0.01
C PRO A 52 -6.70 1.09 1.48
N ASN A 53 -6.15 2.29 1.75
CA ASN A 53 -5.93 2.83 3.09
C ASN A 53 -6.56 4.23 3.23
N THR A 54 -6.56 4.76 4.45
CA THR A 54 -7.04 6.12 4.75
C THR A 54 -6.12 7.19 4.14
N PRO A 55 -6.63 8.41 3.87
CA PRO A 55 -5.82 9.54 3.43
C PRO A 55 -4.59 9.77 4.32
N GLY A 56 -3.46 10.09 3.70
CA GLY A 56 -2.17 10.30 4.39
C GLY A 56 -1.38 9.03 4.71
N GLY A 57 -1.93 7.83 4.49
CA GLY A 57 -1.16 6.58 4.62
C GLY A 57 -0.15 6.39 3.48
N GLY A 58 0.74 5.39 3.62
CA GLY A 58 1.81 5.14 2.63
C GLY A 58 1.31 4.89 1.20
N TYR A 59 0.22 4.12 1.04
CA TYR A 59 -0.42 3.97 -0.26
C TYR A 59 -1.01 5.31 -0.77
N ASP A 60 -1.83 6.01 0.00
CA ASP A 60 -2.38 7.31 -0.41
C ASP A 60 -1.31 8.31 -0.86
N THR A 61 -0.23 8.43 -0.09
CA THR A 61 0.91 9.31 -0.42
C THR A 61 1.56 8.90 -1.74
N THR A 62 1.84 7.61 -1.94
CA THR A 62 2.45 7.10 -3.18
C THR A 62 1.55 7.38 -4.39
N ALA A 63 0.24 7.11 -4.28
CA ALA A 63 -0.70 7.32 -5.38
C ALA A 63 -0.84 8.80 -5.75
N ARG A 64 -0.94 9.69 -4.76
CA ARG A 64 -1.05 11.14 -4.99
C ARG A 64 0.23 11.73 -5.55
N VAL A 65 1.40 11.26 -5.12
CA VAL A 65 2.68 11.69 -5.68
C VAL A 65 2.81 11.24 -7.14
N ALA A 66 2.50 9.98 -7.45
CA ALA A 66 2.51 9.48 -8.83
C ALA A 66 1.53 10.26 -9.72
N ALA A 67 0.29 10.46 -9.27
CA ALA A 67 -0.72 11.26 -9.98
C ALA A 67 -0.24 12.70 -10.23
N LYS A 68 0.29 13.36 -9.19
CA LYS A 68 0.83 14.71 -9.30
C LYS A 68 1.96 14.80 -10.32
N VAL A 69 2.92 13.88 -10.30
CA VAL A 69 4.03 13.87 -11.26
C VAL A 69 3.50 13.71 -12.69
N MET A 70 2.57 12.78 -12.92
CA MET A 70 1.98 12.60 -14.25
C MET A 70 1.22 13.85 -14.74
N GLU A 71 0.52 14.56 -13.86
CA GLU A 71 -0.20 15.80 -14.19
C GLU A 71 0.75 16.98 -14.43
N GLU A 72 1.80 17.16 -13.61
CA GLU A 72 2.78 18.25 -13.76
C GLU A 72 3.64 18.09 -15.02
N THR A 73 3.77 16.87 -15.54
CA THR A 73 4.60 16.54 -16.71
C THR A 73 3.79 16.29 -17.99
N ASP A 74 2.48 16.58 -17.96
CA ASP A 74 1.56 16.44 -19.11
C ASP A 74 1.51 15.00 -19.68
N ILE A 75 1.74 14.01 -18.82
CA ILE A 75 1.65 12.58 -19.18
C ILE A 75 0.19 12.13 -19.11
N ALA A 76 -0.50 12.57 -18.07
CA ALA A 76 -1.91 12.30 -17.85
C ALA A 76 -2.59 13.51 -17.21
N SER A 77 -3.90 13.62 -17.34
CA SER A 77 -4.70 14.72 -16.81
C SER A 77 -5.98 14.21 -16.17
N ASN A 78 -6.50 14.95 -15.19
CA ASN A 78 -7.74 14.61 -14.48
C ASN A 78 -7.67 13.25 -13.78
N ILE A 79 -6.57 12.97 -13.05
CA ILE A 79 -6.43 11.71 -12.32
C ILE A 79 -7.20 11.81 -11.00
N GLU A 80 -8.22 10.97 -10.82
CA GLU A 80 -8.92 10.86 -9.54
C GLU A 80 -8.19 9.88 -8.61
N VAL A 81 -7.62 10.37 -7.50
CA VAL A 81 -7.13 9.52 -6.41
C VAL A 81 -8.15 9.49 -5.27
N PHE A 82 -8.76 8.33 -5.04
CA PHE A 82 -9.80 8.14 -4.03
C PHE A 82 -9.53 6.94 -3.11
N ASN A 83 -9.98 7.03 -1.86
CA ASN A 83 -9.70 6.02 -0.85
C ASN A 83 -10.90 5.08 -0.64
N LEU A 84 -10.64 3.77 -0.56
CA LEU A 84 -11.58 2.74 -0.12
C LEU A 84 -10.87 1.87 0.93
N ALA A 85 -10.85 2.34 2.17
CA ALA A 85 -10.19 1.65 3.27
C ALA A 85 -11.03 0.48 3.82
N GLY A 86 -10.36 -0.52 4.39
CA GLY A 86 -10.99 -1.59 5.16
C GLY A 86 -10.19 -2.89 5.15
N ALA A 87 -10.14 -3.57 6.30
CA ALA A 87 -9.54 -4.90 6.47
C ALA A 87 -8.12 -5.03 5.85
N GLY A 88 -7.21 -4.12 6.19
CA GLY A 88 -5.83 -4.13 5.65
C GLY A 88 -5.75 -3.92 4.12
N GLY A 89 -6.85 -3.53 3.49
CA GLY A 89 -6.97 -3.28 2.06
C GLY A 89 -7.71 -4.35 1.27
N THR A 90 -8.14 -5.44 1.90
CA THR A 90 -8.86 -6.53 1.21
C THR A 90 -10.23 -6.10 0.70
N VAL A 91 -10.87 -5.08 1.29
CA VAL A 91 -12.11 -4.49 0.78
C VAL A 91 -11.87 -3.83 -0.59
N GLY A 92 -10.77 -3.09 -0.72
CA GLY A 92 -10.33 -2.52 -1.99
C GLY A 92 -10.00 -3.62 -3.00
N LEU A 93 -9.22 -4.62 -2.59
CA LEU A 93 -8.85 -5.74 -3.46
C LEU A 93 -10.09 -6.49 -4.00
N ALA A 94 -11.04 -6.81 -3.14
CA ALA A 94 -12.28 -7.47 -3.53
C ALA A 94 -13.09 -6.63 -4.52
N ARG A 95 -13.14 -5.31 -4.35
CA ARG A 95 -13.76 -4.42 -5.34
C ARG A 95 -13.03 -4.49 -6.68
N THR A 96 -11.70 -4.37 -6.68
CA THR A 96 -10.88 -4.41 -7.91
C THR A 96 -11.12 -5.69 -8.71
N VAL A 97 -11.13 -6.85 -8.04
CA VAL A 97 -11.38 -8.16 -8.69
C VAL A 97 -12.80 -8.25 -9.28
N ASN A 98 -13.77 -7.52 -8.72
CA ASN A 98 -15.15 -7.48 -9.19
C ASN A 98 -15.41 -6.46 -10.32
N GLU A 99 -14.52 -5.50 -10.55
CA GLU A 99 -14.63 -4.46 -11.59
C GLU A 99 -14.10 -4.94 -12.95
N LYS A 100 -14.41 -6.18 -13.35
CA LYS A 100 -13.83 -6.87 -14.52
C LYS A 100 -13.92 -6.02 -15.79
N GLY A 101 -12.80 -5.84 -16.48
CA GLY A 101 -12.71 -5.10 -17.74
C GLY A 101 -12.76 -3.58 -17.61
N ASN A 102 -12.81 -3.02 -16.39
CA ASN A 102 -12.76 -1.58 -16.18
C ASN A 102 -11.31 -1.05 -16.39
N GLY A 103 -11.02 -0.57 -17.61
CA GLY A 103 -9.70 -0.10 -18.02
C GLY A 103 -9.26 1.26 -17.46
N ASP A 104 -10.18 2.04 -16.90
CA ASP A 104 -9.90 3.37 -16.35
C ASP A 104 -9.65 3.33 -14.83
N LEU A 105 -9.89 2.19 -14.20
CA LEU A 105 -9.62 1.96 -12.78
C LEU A 105 -8.29 1.23 -12.61
N ALA A 106 -7.47 1.75 -11.69
CA ALA A 106 -6.36 1.03 -11.12
C ALA A 106 -6.41 1.11 -9.59
N MET A 107 -5.69 0.21 -8.94
CA MET A 107 -5.54 0.15 -7.49
C MET A 107 -4.06 0.22 -7.14
N LEU A 108 -3.69 1.20 -6.30
CA LEU A 108 -2.40 1.15 -5.66
C LEU A 108 -2.43 0.09 -4.54
N MET A 109 -1.41 -0.76 -4.50
CA MET A 109 -1.31 -1.92 -3.63
C MET A 109 0.14 -2.17 -3.22
N GLY A 110 0.37 -3.18 -2.39
CA GLY A 110 1.73 -3.58 -2.01
C GLY A 110 1.73 -4.77 -1.05
N LEU A 111 2.87 -4.97 -0.39
CA LEU A 111 3.10 -6.07 0.55
C LEU A 111 2.01 -6.20 1.63
N GLY A 112 1.55 -5.07 2.19
CA GLY A 112 0.50 -5.08 3.21
C GLY A 112 -0.83 -5.68 2.73
N VAL A 113 -1.23 -5.43 1.48
CA VAL A 113 -2.45 -6.01 0.91
C VAL A 113 -2.30 -7.52 0.67
N VAL A 114 -1.11 -7.98 0.27
CA VAL A 114 -0.81 -9.43 0.15
C VAL A 114 -1.02 -10.11 1.50
N GLY A 115 -0.36 -9.61 2.55
CA GLY A 115 -0.48 -10.18 3.90
C GLY A 115 -1.90 -10.13 4.44
N ALA A 116 -2.59 -8.99 4.29
CA ALA A 116 -3.97 -8.85 4.72
C ALA A 116 -4.92 -9.83 4.01
N SER A 117 -4.62 -10.21 2.75
CA SER A 117 -5.42 -11.20 2.02
C SER A 117 -5.40 -12.58 2.69
N TYR A 118 -4.31 -12.93 3.38
CA TYR A 118 -4.17 -14.19 4.10
C TYR A 118 -4.70 -14.08 5.53
N THR A 119 -4.29 -13.05 6.28
CA THR A 119 -4.71 -12.90 7.68
C THR A 119 -6.21 -12.69 7.84
N ASN A 120 -6.89 -12.21 6.80
CA ASN A 120 -8.34 -12.02 6.78
C ASN A 120 -9.09 -13.12 6.01
N ASP A 121 -8.41 -14.19 5.58
CA ASP A 121 -8.98 -15.28 4.77
C ASP A 121 -9.77 -14.74 3.56
N SER A 122 -9.17 -13.78 2.84
CA SER A 122 -9.82 -13.15 1.70
C SER A 122 -9.78 -14.06 0.49
N GLU A 123 -10.96 -14.26 -0.13
CA GLU A 123 -11.09 -14.95 -1.41
C GLU A 123 -10.33 -14.24 -2.54
N ALA A 124 -10.29 -12.91 -2.52
CA ALA A 124 -9.64 -12.12 -3.56
C ALA A 124 -8.12 -12.05 -3.33
N LYS A 125 -7.34 -12.37 -4.37
CA LYS A 125 -5.88 -12.28 -4.36
C LYS A 125 -5.37 -11.28 -5.39
N LEU A 126 -4.20 -10.71 -5.12
CA LEU A 126 -3.54 -9.80 -6.06
C LEU A 126 -3.11 -10.51 -7.35
N THR A 127 -2.87 -11.81 -7.28
CA THR A 127 -2.60 -12.67 -8.44
C THR A 127 -3.81 -12.82 -9.38
N GLU A 128 -5.00 -12.40 -8.97
CA GLU A 128 -6.22 -12.36 -9.80
C GLU A 128 -6.45 -11.01 -10.49
N THR A 129 -5.54 -10.04 -10.29
CA THR A 129 -5.60 -8.71 -10.93
C THR A 129 -4.72 -8.65 -12.18
N THR A 130 -4.79 -7.55 -12.93
CA THR A 130 -3.89 -7.29 -14.06
C THR A 130 -2.69 -6.46 -13.57
N PRO A 131 -1.47 -6.99 -13.53
CA PRO A 131 -0.30 -6.22 -13.07
C PRO A 131 0.05 -5.11 -14.06
N LEU A 132 0.26 -3.89 -13.55
CA LEU A 132 0.71 -2.74 -14.35
C LEU A 132 2.18 -2.43 -14.10
N ALA A 133 2.52 -2.01 -12.89
CA ALA A 133 3.91 -1.73 -12.51
C ALA A 133 4.14 -1.87 -11.00
N ARG A 134 5.32 -2.34 -10.61
CA ARG A 134 5.90 -1.98 -9.30
C ARG A 134 6.47 -0.57 -9.43
N LEU A 135 6.35 0.25 -8.40
CA LEU A 135 6.80 1.65 -8.45
C LEU A 135 7.99 1.90 -7.54
N VAL A 136 7.83 1.56 -6.27
CA VAL A 136 8.77 1.93 -5.22
C VAL A 136 8.96 0.79 -4.24
N GLN A 137 10.08 0.82 -3.55
CA GLN A 137 10.31 0.00 -2.38
C GLN A 137 11.03 0.79 -1.29
N GLU A 138 10.79 0.40 -0.05
CA GLU A 138 11.43 0.99 1.12
C GLU A 138 12.11 -0.11 1.94
N PRO A 139 13.42 -0.02 2.21
CA PRO A 139 14.05 -0.92 3.16
C PRO A 139 13.49 -0.66 4.56
N GLY A 140 13.24 -1.74 5.28
CA GLY A 140 13.02 -1.66 6.72
C GLY A 140 14.34 -1.40 7.46
N ALA A 141 14.21 -1.02 8.73
CA ALA A 141 15.31 -0.83 9.65
C ALA A 141 15.04 -1.56 10.96
N ILE A 142 16.10 -2.17 11.49
CA ILE A 142 16.13 -2.73 12.84
C ILE A 142 16.65 -1.63 13.76
N MET A 143 15.77 -1.06 14.56
CA MET A 143 16.00 0.17 15.30
C MET A 143 15.93 -0.06 16.81
N VAL A 144 16.71 0.70 17.56
CA VAL A 144 16.67 0.70 19.01
C VAL A 144 16.76 2.12 19.55
N SER A 145 16.33 2.33 20.80
CA SER A 145 16.62 3.56 21.52
C SER A 145 18.13 3.83 21.57
N LYS A 146 18.55 5.10 21.60
CA LYS A 146 19.95 5.46 21.87
C LYS A 146 20.51 4.79 23.14
N ASP A 147 19.66 4.60 24.14
CA ASP A 147 19.96 4.05 25.48
C ASP A 147 19.90 2.51 25.52
N SER A 148 19.56 1.86 24.41
CA SER A 148 19.51 0.39 24.31
C SER A 148 20.88 -0.25 24.59
N PRO A 149 20.91 -1.43 25.24
CA PRO A 149 22.14 -2.21 25.41
C PRO A 149 22.70 -2.74 24.08
N TYR A 150 21.87 -2.87 23.04
CA TYR A 150 22.29 -3.37 21.73
C TYR A 150 22.97 -2.25 20.92
N LYS A 151 24.21 -2.49 20.51
CA LYS A 151 25.00 -1.52 19.71
C LYS A 151 25.15 -1.97 18.27
N THR A 152 25.13 -3.28 18.02
CA THR A 152 25.16 -3.90 16.69
C THR A 152 23.97 -4.85 16.50
N ILE A 153 23.72 -5.24 15.26
CA ILE A 153 22.73 -6.30 14.97
C ILE A 153 23.13 -7.64 15.61
N ASP A 154 24.43 -7.93 15.70
CA ASP A 154 24.93 -9.15 16.35
C ASP A 154 24.63 -9.18 17.86
N ASP A 155 24.74 -8.04 18.55
CA ASP A 155 24.36 -7.92 19.96
C ASP A 155 22.89 -8.28 20.17
N LEU A 156 22.03 -7.73 19.30
CA LEU A 156 20.60 -8.00 19.32
C LEU A 156 20.32 -9.48 19.03
N VAL A 157 20.84 -10.02 17.92
CA VAL A 157 20.59 -11.41 17.50
C VAL A 157 21.06 -12.39 18.56
N LYS A 158 22.22 -12.16 19.19
CA LYS A 158 22.70 -12.99 20.29
C LYS A 158 21.71 -13.01 21.45
N ALA A 159 21.30 -11.84 21.94
CA ALA A 159 20.35 -11.74 23.05
C ALA A 159 18.97 -12.30 22.68
N TRP A 160 18.55 -12.11 21.42
CA TRP A 160 17.26 -12.56 20.93
C TRP A 160 17.18 -14.08 20.84
N LYS A 161 18.25 -14.75 20.39
CA LYS A 161 18.35 -16.23 20.37
C LYS A 161 18.30 -16.86 21.76
N GLU A 162 18.86 -16.18 22.77
CA GLU A 162 18.85 -16.69 24.15
C GLU A 162 17.42 -16.73 24.73
N ASN A 163 16.57 -15.77 24.37
CA ASN A 163 15.18 -15.73 24.83
C ASN A 163 14.28 -14.90 23.88
N PRO A 164 13.76 -15.51 22.80
CA PRO A 164 13.01 -14.78 21.78
C PRO A 164 11.79 -14.02 22.30
N GLY A 165 11.04 -14.62 23.24
CA GLY A 165 9.85 -14.02 23.82
C GLY A 165 10.12 -12.87 24.80
N LYS A 166 11.35 -12.76 25.32
CA LYS A 166 11.74 -11.69 26.26
C LYS A 166 12.18 -10.41 25.55
N VAL A 167 12.73 -10.52 24.35
CA VAL A 167 13.10 -9.36 23.53
C VAL A 167 11.88 -8.98 22.70
N SER A 168 11.09 -8.03 23.18
CA SER A 168 9.91 -7.56 22.45
C SER A 168 10.31 -6.76 21.22
N VAL A 169 9.61 -6.99 20.11
CA VAL A 169 9.74 -6.21 18.87
C VAL A 169 8.49 -5.37 18.65
N GLY A 170 8.66 -4.10 18.30
CA GLY A 170 7.56 -3.22 17.91
C GLY A 170 7.52 -2.94 16.40
N GLY A 171 6.32 -2.84 15.84
CA GLY A 171 6.08 -2.44 14.45
C GLY A 171 4.77 -1.67 14.31
N GLY A 172 4.66 -0.81 13.30
CA GLY A 172 3.49 0.03 13.05
C GLY A 172 2.40 -0.64 12.22
N SER A 173 2.71 -1.79 11.61
CA SER A 173 1.77 -2.56 10.80
C SER A 173 1.03 -3.63 11.61
N SER A 174 -0.23 -3.88 11.26
CA SER A 174 -0.99 -5.04 11.75
C SER A 174 -0.31 -6.37 11.38
N PRO A 175 -0.65 -7.49 12.05
CA PRO A 175 -0.19 -8.82 11.65
C PRO A 175 -0.40 -9.07 10.15
N GLY A 176 0.61 -9.63 9.49
CA GLY A 176 0.66 -9.80 8.03
C GLY A 176 1.19 -8.58 7.26
N GLY A 177 1.25 -7.40 7.86
CA GLY A 177 1.83 -6.21 7.23
C GLY A 177 3.37 -6.19 7.26
N PRO A 178 3.99 -5.21 6.57
CA PRO A 178 5.45 -5.15 6.41
C PRO A 178 6.23 -5.15 7.72
N ASP A 179 5.83 -4.34 8.69
CA ASP A 179 6.53 -4.21 9.98
C ASP A 179 6.39 -5.46 10.86
N HIS A 180 5.35 -6.27 10.60
CA HIS A 180 5.20 -7.58 11.23
C HIS A 180 6.02 -8.65 10.50
N LEU A 181 6.00 -8.68 9.17
CA LEU A 181 6.71 -9.68 8.38
C LEU A 181 8.23 -9.55 8.46
N LEU A 182 8.77 -8.33 8.53
CA LEU A 182 10.21 -8.09 8.63
C LEU A 182 10.86 -8.83 9.82
N PRO A 183 10.42 -8.64 11.07
CA PRO A 183 11.01 -9.35 12.20
C PRO A 183 10.74 -10.86 12.16
N MET A 184 9.64 -11.33 11.57
CA MET A 184 9.38 -12.77 11.43
C MET A 184 10.36 -13.43 10.45
N GLN A 185 10.60 -12.79 9.30
CA GLN A 185 11.61 -13.27 8.35
C GLN A 185 13.03 -13.14 8.90
N LEU A 186 13.31 -12.10 9.68
CA LEU A 186 14.59 -11.97 10.39
C LEU A 186 14.77 -13.11 11.40
N ALA A 187 13.73 -13.43 12.17
CA ALA A 187 13.74 -14.55 13.10
C ALA A 187 14.08 -15.86 12.37
N GLN A 188 13.40 -16.17 11.26
CA GLN A 188 13.72 -17.35 10.43
C GLN A 188 15.18 -17.33 9.96
N ALA A 189 15.64 -16.21 9.39
CA ALA A 189 16.98 -16.07 8.85
C ALA A 189 18.08 -16.28 9.91
N VAL A 190 17.79 -15.96 11.18
CA VAL A 190 18.73 -16.21 12.28
C VAL A 190 18.45 -17.52 13.02
N GLY A 191 17.41 -18.28 12.68
CA GLY A 191 17.09 -19.58 13.31
C GLY A 191 16.29 -19.47 14.61
N ILE A 192 15.47 -18.43 14.75
CA ILE A 192 14.43 -18.30 15.78
C ILE A 192 13.09 -18.71 15.14
N ASP A 193 12.27 -19.50 15.86
CA ASP A 193 10.90 -19.80 15.40
C ASP A 193 10.07 -18.50 15.45
N PRO A 194 9.47 -18.06 14.33
CA PRO A 194 8.62 -16.87 14.29
C PRO A 194 7.51 -16.86 15.36
N LYS A 195 7.03 -18.03 15.79
CA LYS A 195 6.01 -18.13 16.86
C LYS A 195 6.50 -17.69 18.23
N ASP A 196 7.81 -17.74 18.47
CA ASP A 196 8.42 -17.33 19.73
C ASP A 196 8.69 -15.82 19.78
N VAL A 197 8.46 -15.11 18.67
CA VAL A 197 8.68 -13.66 18.58
C VAL A 197 7.55 -12.92 19.30
N ASN A 198 7.92 -12.15 20.33
CA ASN A 198 7.00 -11.25 21.03
C ASN A 198 6.81 -9.94 20.25
N PHE A 199 5.94 -9.97 19.23
CA PHE A 199 5.58 -8.80 18.45
C PHE A 199 4.49 -7.96 19.13
N VAL A 200 4.74 -6.66 19.25
CA VAL A 200 3.81 -5.66 19.78
C VAL A 200 3.42 -4.73 18.65
N SER A 201 2.15 -4.76 18.26
CA SER A 201 1.59 -3.88 17.23
C SER A 201 1.33 -2.48 17.79
N TYR A 202 1.81 -1.46 17.08
CA TYR A 202 1.57 -0.04 17.36
C TYR A 202 0.78 0.56 16.21
N ASP A 203 -0.47 0.12 16.07
CA ASP A 203 -1.38 0.40 14.95
C ASP A 203 -1.26 1.85 14.41
N GLY A 204 -0.87 1.99 13.13
CA GLY A 204 -0.71 3.28 12.48
C GLY A 204 0.57 4.05 12.82
N GLY A 205 1.55 3.42 13.48
CA GLY A 205 2.91 3.92 13.70
C GLY A 205 3.06 5.04 14.75
N GLY A 206 2.00 5.78 15.06
CA GLY A 206 2.05 6.97 15.92
C GLY A 206 2.56 6.72 17.34
N ASP A 207 2.25 5.55 17.92
CA ASP A 207 2.71 5.17 19.26
C ASP A 207 4.05 4.42 19.27
N LEU A 208 4.57 4.01 18.10
CA LEU A 208 5.84 3.30 18.00
C LEU A 208 7.02 4.21 18.34
N LEU A 209 7.03 5.45 17.83
CA LEU A 209 8.10 6.41 18.12
C LEU A 209 8.27 6.65 19.64
N PRO A 210 7.22 7.03 20.40
CA PRO A 210 7.32 7.13 21.86
C PRO A 210 7.81 5.85 22.55
N ALA A 211 7.46 4.66 22.05
CA ALA A 211 7.92 3.39 22.60
C ALA A 211 9.42 3.15 22.36
N ILE A 212 9.92 3.47 21.16
CA ILE A 212 11.35 3.44 20.83
C ILE A 212 12.10 4.43 21.71
N LEU A 213 11.70 5.70 21.71
CA LEU A 213 12.38 6.76 22.47
C LEU A 213 12.39 6.48 23.98
N GLY A 214 11.29 5.93 24.50
CA GLY A 214 11.15 5.52 25.90
C GLY A 214 11.85 4.21 26.26
N ASN A 215 12.56 3.58 25.33
CA ASN A 215 13.26 2.29 25.51
C ASN A 215 12.33 1.20 26.10
N LYS A 216 11.08 1.15 25.61
CA LYS A 216 10.04 0.21 26.10
C LYS A 216 10.05 -1.13 25.37
N LEU A 217 10.83 -1.24 24.30
CA LEU A 217 10.94 -2.41 23.44
C LEU A 217 12.39 -2.87 23.38
N GLY A 218 12.63 -4.15 23.07
CA GLY A 218 13.97 -4.64 22.75
C GLY A 218 14.49 -4.02 21.46
N PHE A 219 13.66 -4.00 20.42
CA PHE A 219 13.91 -3.29 19.17
C PHE A 219 12.59 -2.96 18.44
N ALA A 220 12.67 -2.12 17.42
CA ALA A 220 11.60 -1.86 16.47
C ALA A 220 12.02 -2.31 15.07
N ALA A 221 11.05 -2.75 14.28
CA ALA A 221 11.21 -3.12 12.89
C ALA A 221 10.17 -2.34 12.08
N SER A 222 10.61 -1.35 11.31
CA SER A 222 9.72 -0.48 10.53
C SER A 222 10.51 0.26 9.44
N GLY A 223 9.85 1.06 8.61
CA GLY A 223 10.49 1.84 7.54
C GLY A 223 11.46 2.88 8.10
N ALA A 224 12.71 2.90 7.62
CA ALA A 224 13.74 3.81 8.11
C ALA A 224 13.39 5.30 7.89
N GLY A 225 12.73 5.59 6.76
CA GLY A 225 12.36 6.95 6.36
C GLY A 225 11.42 7.65 7.37
N GLU A 226 10.57 6.89 8.05
CA GLU A 226 9.61 7.41 9.04
C GLU A 226 10.30 8.06 10.26
N TYR A 227 11.54 7.67 10.54
CA TYR A 227 12.28 8.06 11.75
C TYR A 227 13.56 8.85 11.44
N ILE A 228 13.72 9.31 10.20
CA ILE A 228 14.99 9.89 9.72
C ILE A 228 15.44 11.10 10.56
N ASP A 229 14.50 11.91 11.04
CA ASP A 229 14.79 13.06 11.89
C ASP A 229 15.34 12.65 13.27
N GLN A 230 14.77 11.61 13.88
CA GLN A 230 15.20 11.10 15.18
C GLN A 230 16.51 10.30 15.06
N ILE A 231 16.72 9.61 13.94
CA ILE A 231 18.00 8.99 13.58
C ILE A 231 19.09 10.07 13.46
N LYS A 232 18.84 11.16 12.70
CA LYS A 232 19.79 12.29 12.56
C LYS A 232 20.09 12.99 13.88
N LYS A 233 19.11 13.08 14.79
CA LYS A 233 19.30 13.62 16.15
C LYS A 233 20.05 12.67 17.10
N GLY A 234 20.31 11.44 16.69
CA GLY A 234 20.95 10.41 17.52
C GLY A 234 20.06 9.89 18.65
N GLU A 235 18.74 10.06 18.53
CA GLU A 235 17.76 9.58 19.51
C GLU A 235 17.40 8.10 19.28
N ILE A 236 17.50 7.65 18.02
CA ILE A 236 17.32 6.28 17.56
C ILE A 236 18.62 5.80 16.91
N ARG A 237 19.04 4.58 17.26
CA ARG A 237 20.15 3.88 16.59
C ARG A 237 19.57 2.85 15.63
N VAL A 238 20.01 2.88 14.37
CA VAL A 238 19.76 1.81 13.41
C VAL A 238 20.87 0.77 13.53
N LEU A 239 20.51 -0.48 13.83
CA LEU A 239 21.45 -1.60 13.95
C LEU A 239 21.78 -2.22 12.60
N ALA A 240 20.77 -2.32 11.73
CA ALA A 240 20.91 -2.76 10.34
C ALA A 240 19.69 -2.30 9.52
N THR A 241 19.87 -2.12 8.22
CA THR A 241 18.78 -1.98 7.24
C THR A 241 18.54 -3.29 6.49
N SER A 242 17.32 -3.51 6.00
CA SER A 242 16.95 -4.77 5.34
C SER A 242 17.02 -4.73 3.81
N GLY A 243 17.47 -3.61 3.22
CA GLY A 243 17.68 -3.49 1.79
C GLY A 243 18.90 -4.28 1.30
N GLU A 244 18.98 -4.50 -0.01
CA GLU A 244 20.15 -5.09 -0.67
C GLU A 244 21.39 -4.20 -0.52
N GLU A 245 21.19 -2.89 -0.64
CA GLU A 245 22.23 -1.86 -0.52
C GLU A 245 22.01 -0.98 0.71
N ARG A 246 23.07 -0.30 1.14
CA ARG A 246 23.00 0.64 2.27
C ARG A 246 22.06 1.80 1.95
N LEU A 247 21.27 2.18 2.94
CA LEU A 247 20.35 3.31 2.81
C LEU A 247 21.12 4.63 2.95
N GLU A 248 21.01 5.50 1.95
CA GLU A 248 21.65 6.82 1.98
C GLU A 248 21.17 7.63 3.19
N GLY A 249 22.11 8.29 3.87
CA GLY A 249 21.81 9.12 5.04
C GLY A 249 21.57 8.34 6.34
N VAL A 250 21.69 7.02 6.34
CA VAL A 250 21.64 6.17 7.55
C VAL A 250 22.97 5.46 7.73
N ASP A 251 23.66 5.73 8.85
CA ASP A 251 24.93 5.08 9.20
C ASP A 251 24.68 3.72 9.86
N ALA A 252 24.35 2.72 9.05
CA ALA A 252 24.19 1.33 9.47
C ALA A 252 24.55 0.37 8.32
N PRO A 253 25.03 -0.85 8.61
CA PRO A 253 25.17 -1.89 7.59
C PRO A 253 23.81 -2.42 7.14
N THR A 254 23.78 -3.13 6.02
CA THR A 254 22.64 -4.01 5.70
C THR A 254 22.68 -5.29 6.54
N LEU A 255 21.56 -6.02 6.59
CA LEU A 255 21.52 -7.37 7.15
C LEU A 255 22.51 -8.30 6.45
N LYS A 256 22.62 -8.23 5.11
CA LYS A 256 23.58 -9.02 4.32
C LYS A 256 25.03 -8.72 4.65
N GLU A 257 25.39 -7.45 4.81
CA GLU A 257 26.73 -7.04 5.25
C GLU A 257 27.06 -7.55 6.66
N SER A 258 26.01 -7.84 7.45
CA SER A 258 26.11 -8.43 8.79
C SER A 258 26.01 -9.96 8.79
N ASN A 259 26.18 -10.61 7.62
CA ASN A 259 26.10 -12.06 7.42
C ASN A 259 24.73 -12.69 7.76
N ILE A 260 23.65 -11.90 7.65
CA ILE A 260 22.27 -12.37 7.75
C ILE A 260 21.68 -12.34 6.34
N ASP A 261 21.44 -13.51 5.75
CA ASP A 261 20.91 -13.64 4.40
C ASP A 261 19.41 -13.31 4.35
N LEU A 262 19.11 -12.01 4.43
CA LEU A 262 17.76 -11.49 4.35
C LEU A 262 17.75 -10.15 3.62
N VAL A 263 16.97 -10.11 2.54
CA VAL A 263 16.53 -8.88 1.88
C VAL A 263 15.04 -8.75 2.06
N PHE A 264 14.64 -7.62 2.63
CA PHE A 264 13.23 -7.30 2.85
C PHE A 264 12.98 -5.84 2.55
N THR A 265 11.94 -5.57 1.77
CA THR A 265 11.52 -4.22 1.44
C THR A 265 10.00 -4.13 1.46
N ASN A 266 9.47 -3.01 1.95
CA ASN A 266 8.07 -2.66 1.77
C ASN A 266 7.88 -2.09 0.37
N TRP A 267 7.34 -2.90 -0.54
CA TRP A 267 7.13 -2.51 -1.93
C TRP A 267 5.70 -2.07 -2.20
N ARG A 268 5.53 -1.19 -3.20
CA ARG A 268 4.24 -0.70 -3.67
C ARG A 268 4.18 -0.76 -5.19
N GLY A 269 3.01 -1.05 -5.71
CA GLY A 269 2.74 -1.15 -7.14
C GLY A 269 1.30 -0.81 -7.47
N ILE A 270 0.99 -0.82 -8.76
CA ILE A 270 -0.33 -0.55 -9.31
C ILE A 270 -0.80 -1.79 -10.07
N VAL A 271 -2.04 -2.18 -9.83
CA VAL A 271 -2.75 -3.23 -10.56
C VAL A 271 -4.06 -2.70 -11.11
N ALA A 272 -4.50 -3.21 -12.26
CA ALA A 272 -5.83 -2.96 -12.81
C ALA A 272 -6.76 -4.15 -12.54
N PRO A 273 -8.09 -3.98 -12.68
CA PRO A 273 -9.03 -5.09 -12.62
C PRO A 273 -8.67 -6.26 -13.54
N PRO A 274 -9.13 -7.49 -13.24
CA PRO A 274 -9.02 -8.60 -14.18
C PRO A 274 -9.76 -8.29 -15.48
N GLN A 275 -9.33 -8.91 -16.58
CA GLN A 275 -9.95 -8.76 -17.91
C GLN A 275 -9.84 -7.33 -18.49
N THR A 276 -9.00 -6.46 -17.92
CA THR A 276 -8.58 -5.21 -18.58
C THR A 276 -8.01 -5.54 -19.96
N SER A 277 -8.41 -4.77 -20.98
CA SER A 277 -7.95 -4.98 -22.36
C SER A 277 -6.44 -4.76 -22.48
N GLU A 278 -5.78 -5.39 -23.45
CA GLU A 278 -4.35 -5.13 -23.69
C GLU A 278 -4.08 -3.67 -24.06
N GLU A 279 -5.05 -3.01 -24.72
CA GLU A 279 -4.97 -1.58 -25.04
C GLU A 279 -4.97 -0.72 -23.76
N ASP A 280 -5.89 -0.97 -22.83
CA ASP A 280 -5.95 -0.24 -21.56
C ASP A 280 -4.76 -0.56 -20.65
N LYS A 281 -4.32 -1.82 -20.64
CA LYS A 281 -3.12 -2.22 -19.91
C LYS A 281 -1.89 -1.47 -20.43
N GLN A 282 -1.72 -1.40 -21.75
CA GLN A 282 -0.61 -0.67 -22.37
C GLN A 282 -0.73 0.84 -22.14
N LYS A 283 -1.94 1.40 -22.20
CA LYS A 283 -2.22 2.81 -21.84
C LYS A 283 -1.69 3.16 -20.45
N TRP A 284 -1.93 2.31 -19.46
CA TRP A 284 -1.40 2.48 -18.11
C TRP A 284 0.11 2.30 -18.04
N ILE A 285 0.65 1.25 -18.64
CA ILE A 285 2.10 0.96 -18.63
C ILE A 285 2.87 2.12 -19.26
N ASP A 286 2.45 2.60 -20.44
CA ASP A 286 3.09 3.72 -21.13
C ASP A 286 3.10 4.99 -20.28
N ALA A 287 2.00 5.29 -19.57
CA ALA A 287 1.92 6.45 -18.69
C ALA A 287 2.89 6.31 -17.49
N LEU A 288 2.95 5.12 -16.89
CA LEU A 288 3.83 4.84 -15.75
C LEU A 288 5.31 4.82 -16.14
N GLU A 289 5.65 4.29 -17.32
CA GLU A 289 7.02 4.32 -17.87
C GLU A 289 7.47 5.75 -18.18
N LYS A 290 6.60 6.56 -18.80
CA LYS A 290 6.89 7.99 -19.01
C LYS A 290 7.10 8.70 -17.68
N MET A 291 6.25 8.44 -16.68
CA MET A 291 6.36 9.04 -15.35
C MET A 291 7.70 8.69 -14.70
N HIS A 292 8.07 7.41 -14.73
CA HIS A 292 9.31 6.91 -14.17
C HIS A 292 10.55 7.58 -14.77
N GLY A 293 10.53 7.85 -16.08
CA GLY A 293 11.60 8.55 -16.80
C GLY A 293 11.73 10.04 -16.51
N THR A 294 10.84 10.63 -15.70
CA THR A 294 10.87 12.08 -15.41
C THR A 294 11.83 12.43 -14.25
N PRO A 295 12.53 13.58 -14.33
CA PRO A 295 13.27 14.12 -13.18
C PRO A 295 12.39 14.37 -11.95
N GLU A 296 11.12 14.71 -12.15
CA GLU A 296 10.11 14.93 -11.11
C GLU A 296 9.86 13.66 -10.30
N TRP A 297 9.76 12.50 -10.95
CA TRP A 297 9.65 11.21 -10.25
C TRP A 297 10.92 10.88 -9.48
N GLN A 298 12.09 11.06 -10.09
CA GLN A 298 13.38 10.81 -9.42
C GLN A 298 13.56 11.70 -8.18
N LYS A 299 13.15 12.96 -8.27
CA LYS A 299 13.10 13.87 -7.13
C LYS A 299 12.10 13.40 -6.07
N ALA A 300 10.93 12.96 -6.47
CA ALA A 300 9.92 12.44 -5.55
C ALA A 300 10.42 11.19 -4.80
N LEU A 301 11.15 10.29 -5.45
CA LEU A 301 11.79 9.16 -4.80
C LEU A 301 12.73 9.63 -3.68
N ALA A 302 13.64 10.56 -3.99
CA ALA A 302 14.60 11.09 -3.03
C ALA A 302 13.92 11.84 -1.87
N ASP A 303 12.96 12.71 -2.15
CA ASP A 303 12.25 13.51 -1.14
C ASP A 303 11.45 12.64 -0.17
N ASN A 304 10.97 11.47 -0.60
CA ASN A 304 10.20 10.54 0.23
C ASN A 304 11.05 9.39 0.80
N GLY A 305 12.34 9.32 0.49
CA GLY A 305 13.21 8.21 0.93
C GLY A 305 12.86 6.86 0.30
N TRP A 306 12.26 6.88 -0.90
CA TRP A 306 11.92 5.68 -1.65
C TRP A 306 13.11 5.22 -2.50
N SER A 307 13.30 3.91 -2.57
CA SER A 307 14.16 3.30 -3.58
C SER A 307 13.36 3.04 -4.85
N ASP A 308 13.99 3.28 -5.99
CA ASP A 308 13.43 2.93 -7.28
C ASP A 308 13.26 1.40 -7.38
N ALA A 309 12.04 0.96 -7.68
CA ALA A 309 11.70 -0.44 -7.84
C ALA A 309 10.93 -0.68 -9.14
N PHE A 310 11.02 0.25 -10.09
CA PHE A 310 10.15 0.26 -11.25
C PHE A 310 10.39 -0.93 -12.18
N VAL A 311 9.35 -1.76 -12.31
CA VAL A 311 9.31 -2.90 -13.25
C VAL A 311 7.88 -3.08 -13.74
N THR A 312 7.70 -3.47 -15.00
CA THR A 312 6.40 -3.69 -15.65
C THR A 312 6.32 -5.12 -16.20
N GLY A 313 5.21 -5.47 -16.85
CA GLY A 313 5.09 -6.70 -17.64
C GLY A 313 5.28 -8.01 -16.85
N ASP A 314 5.96 -8.97 -17.48
CA ASP A 314 6.15 -10.33 -16.93
C ASP A 314 7.01 -10.34 -15.67
N GLU A 315 7.95 -9.40 -15.55
CA GLU A 315 8.79 -9.27 -14.36
C GLU A 315 7.93 -8.90 -13.14
N PHE A 316 7.06 -7.90 -13.25
CA PHE A 316 6.17 -7.55 -12.14
C PHE A 316 5.15 -8.65 -11.84
N THR A 317 4.65 -9.34 -12.88
CA THR A 317 3.75 -10.49 -12.72
C THR A 317 4.41 -11.61 -11.93
N SER A 318 5.67 -11.93 -12.23
CA SER A 318 6.43 -12.98 -11.55
C SER A 318 6.74 -12.59 -10.11
N PHE A 319 7.16 -11.33 -9.92
CA PHE A 319 7.37 -10.76 -8.59
C PHE A 319 6.13 -10.88 -7.71
N LEU A 320 4.93 -10.55 -8.20
CA LEU A 320 3.71 -10.67 -7.41
C LEU A 320 3.42 -12.10 -6.96
N LYS A 321 3.66 -13.10 -7.82
CA LYS A 321 3.49 -14.52 -7.47
C LYS A 321 4.48 -14.95 -6.38
N GLU A 322 5.75 -14.58 -6.53
CA GLU A 322 6.78 -14.87 -5.52
C GLU A 322 6.46 -14.21 -4.17
N GLN A 323 5.95 -12.98 -4.18
CA GLN A 323 5.53 -12.30 -2.95
C GLN A 323 4.33 -12.98 -2.30
N ASP A 324 3.33 -13.39 -3.08
CA ASP A 324 2.15 -14.14 -2.62
C ASP A 324 2.57 -15.45 -1.94
N GLU A 325 3.38 -16.27 -2.62
CA GLU A 325 3.89 -17.55 -2.10
C GLU A 325 4.74 -17.36 -0.83
N ARG A 326 5.65 -16.38 -0.82
CA ARG A 326 6.50 -16.09 0.33
C ARG A 326 5.68 -15.69 1.55
N VAL A 327 4.71 -14.79 1.37
CA VAL A 327 3.86 -14.31 2.46
C VAL A 327 2.94 -15.42 2.96
N ALA A 328 2.36 -16.23 2.06
CA ALA A 328 1.58 -17.41 2.42
C ALA A 328 2.37 -18.35 3.33
N SER A 329 3.60 -18.71 2.93
CA SER A 329 4.46 -19.62 3.69
C SER A 329 4.72 -19.11 5.10
N VAL A 330 5.14 -17.84 5.23
CA VAL A 330 5.44 -17.23 6.54
C VAL A 330 4.20 -17.18 7.44
N LEU A 331 3.04 -16.81 6.89
CA LEU A 331 1.81 -16.70 7.68
C LEU A 331 1.22 -18.07 8.05
N SER A 332 1.30 -19.07 7.18
CA SER A 332 0.89 -20.44 7.51
C SER A 332 1.77 -21.05 8.59
N GLU A 333 3.09 -20.80 8.56
CA GLU A 333 3.97 -21.21 9.65
C GLU A 333 3.51 -20.60 10.97
N LEU A 334 3.15 -19.32 10.98
CA LEU A 334 2.62 -18.60 12.16
C LEU A 334 1.20 -19.03 12.58
N GLY A 335 0.48 -19.82 11.78
CA GLY A 335 -0.92 -20.16 12.01
C GLY A 335 -1.88 -18.98 11.80
N LEU A 336 -1.48 -18.03 10.95
CA LEU A 336 -2.22 -16.82 10.59
C LEU A 336 -2.79 -16.89 9.16
N ALA A 337 -2.62 -18.01 8.47
CA ALA A 337 -3.14 -18.32 7.14
C ALA A 337 -3.45 -19.82 7.02
#